data_AF-A0A164XF12-F1
#
_entry.id   AF-A0A164XF12-F1
#
_cell.length_a   1.000
_cell.length_b   1.000
_cell.length_c   1.000
_cell.angle_alpha   90.00
_cell.angle_beta   90.00
_cell.angle_gamma   90.00
#
_symmetry.space_group_name_H-M   'P 1'
#
loop_
_entity.id
_entity.type
_entity.pdbx_description
1 polymer ?
#
loop_
_entity_poly.entity_id
_entity_poly.type
_entity_poly.pdbx_seq_one_letter_code
_entity_poly.pdbx_strand_id
1 'polypeptide(L)'
;MIAKIENGTQLEILNLWYDWPNGISMSIVQKQLGKLLYGPEWNNGTSFFYALDSSEECRVTQFDVGIVRPNWIEGAKYVGQEYMDGFLCNVWNKVDFIIYYEDVVSKRPVAWFFVEGGGSEHIMTFEVGKVLDQSYWQAPVYCFDDAAEQKKNANMDILNSGAAVETGAYESFMRSSLGMKLKAAL
;
A
#
# COMPACT_ATOMS: atom_id res chain seq x y z
N MET A 1 5.01 -5.03 -10.18
CA MET A 1 3.85 -4.26 -10.69
C MET A 1 4.23 -2.79 -10.72
N ILE A 2 3.78 -2.07 -11.75
CA ILE A 2 3.85 -0.60 -11.79
C ILE A 2 2.43 -0.07 -11.83
N ALA A 3 2.12 0.84 -10.92
CA ALA A 3 0.82 1.47 -10.79
C ALA A 3 0.96 3.00 -10.76
N LYS A 4 -0.05 3.67 -11.32
CA LYS A 4 -0.27 5.09 -11.11
C LYS A 4 -1.29 5.26 -9.99
N ILE A 5 -0.95 6.06 -8.99
CA ILE A 5 -1.84 6.40 -7.88
C ILE A 5 -2.34 7.81 -8.07
N GLU A 6 -3.65 8.00 -7.92
CA GLU A 6 -4.29 9.31 -7.92
C GLU A 6 -5.05 9.53 -6.61
N ASN A 7 -4.87 10.69 -5.98
CA ASN A 7 -5.69 11.09 -4.84
C ASN A 7 -5.91 12.61 -4.88
N GLY A 8 -7.10 13.03 -5.32
CA GLY A 8 -7.41 14.44 -5.54
C GLY A 8 -6.45 15.06 -6.57
N THR A 9 -5.55 15.94 -6.11
CA THR A 9 -4.52 16.58 -6.95
C THR A 9 -3.14 15.91 -6.87
N GLN A 10 -3.00 14.87 -6.03
CA GLN A 10 -1.75 14.15 -5.85
C GLN A 10 -1.64 13.00 -6.86
N LEU A 11 -0.46 12.88 -7.48
CA LEU A 11 -0.12 11.84 -8.44
C LEU A 11 1.20 11.19 -8.06
N GLU A 12 1.21 9.86 -8.06
CA GLU A 12 2.38 9.06 -7.71
C GLU A 12 2.53 7.87 -8.64
N ILE A 13 3.77 7.39 -8.80
CA ILE A 13 4.06 6.11 -9.44
C ILE A 13 4.56 5.15 -8.37
N LEU A 14 3.89 4.02 -8.23
CA LEU A 14 4.27 2.92 -7.35
C LEU A 14 4.88 1.79 -8.18
N ASN A 15 6.09 1.37 -7.82
CA ASN A 15 6.64 0.07 -8.20
C ASN A 15 6.50 -0.88 -7.01
N LEU A 16 5.55 -1.80 -7.10
CA LEU A 16 5.33 -2.83 -6.09
C LEU A 16 5.99 -4.14 -6.51
N TRP A 17 6.90 -4.62 -5.66
CA TRP A 17 7.52 -5.94 -5.76
C TRP A 17 6.96 -6.80 -4.64
N TYR A 18 6.54 -8.01 -4.98
CA TYR A 18 5.79 -8.86 -4.07
C TYR A 18 6.38 -10.26 -4.08
N ASP A 19 6.95 -10.67 -2.95
CA ASP A 19 7.59 -11.96 -2.75
C ASP A 19 6.93 -12.68 -1.56
N TRP A 20 5.76 -13.25 -1.83
CA TRP A 20 4.98 -13.98 -0.84
C TRP A 20 5.72 -15.18 -0.23
N PRO A 21 6.41 -16.04 -1.00
CA PRO A 21 7.17 -17.16 -0.43
C PRO A 21 8.21 -16.74 0.61
N ASN A 22 8.88 -15.60 0.40
CA ASN A 22 9.82 -15.04 1.37
C ASN A 22 9.17 -14.06 2.37
N GLY A 23 7.87 -13.81 2.22
CA GLY A 23 7.08 -13.02 3.14
C GLY A 23 7.47 -11.55 3.18
N ILE A 24 7.81 -10.97 2.03
CA ILE A 24 8.23 -9.57 1.91
C ILE A 24 7.60 -8.89 0.68
N SER A 25 7.28 -7.62 0.81
CA SER A 25 6.93 -6.74 -0.30
C SER A 25 7.81 -5.49 -0.25
N MET A 26 8.01 -4.86 -1.41
CA MET A 26 8.75 -3.61 -1.54
C MET A 26 7.92 -2.64 -2.39
N SER A 27 7.58 -1.51 -1.78
CA SER A 27 6.97 -0.38 -2.47
C SER A 27 8.03 0.67 -2.76
N ILE A 28 8.22 1.03 -4.03
CA ILE A 28 9.06 2.17 -4.42
C ILE A 28 8.15 3.23 -5.03
N VAL A 29 7.96 4.32 -4.31
CA VAL A 29 6.96 5.36 -4.61
C VAL A 29 7.66 6.64 -5.03
N GLN A 30 7.38 7.10 -6.24
CA GLN A 30 7.80 8.41 -6.73
C GLN A 30 6.59 9.36 -6.73
N LYS A 31 6.63 10.35 -5.84
CA LYS A 31 5.64 11.45 -5.83
C LYS A 31 5.98 12.45 -6.93
N GLN A 32 4.99 13.03 -7.61
CA GLN A 32 5.23 13.98 -8.71
C GLN A 32 6.11 15.19 -8.29
N LEU A 33 5.94 15.67 -7.05
CA LEU A 33 6.68 16.82 -6.49
C LEU A 33 7.38 16.47 -5.16
N GLY A 34 7.73 15.20 -4.96
CA GLY A 34 8.31 14.72 -3.71
C GLY A 34 9.48 13.76 -3.89
N LYS A 35 9.94 13.21 -2.77
CA LYS A 35 11.06 12.27 -2.73
C LYS A 35 10.67 10.90 -3.26
N LEU A 36 11.69 10.16 -3.69
CA LEU A 36 11.59 8.73 -3.94
C LEU A 36 11.64 7.99 -2.61
N LEU A 37 10.55 7.31 -2.28
CA LEU A 37 10.38 6.59 -1.02
C LEU A 37 10.42 5.08 -1.26
N TYR A 38 11.08 4.38 -0.34
CA TYR A 38 11.19 2.93 -0.31
C TYR A 38 10.46 2.38 0.91
N GLY A 39 9.73 1.29 0.70
CA GLY A 39 8.85 0.72 1.70
C GLY A 39 8.87 -0.79 1.71
N PRO A 40 9.90 -1.43 2.30
CA PRO A 40 9.84 -2.86 2.57
C PRO A 40 8.85 -3.15 3.69
N GLU A 41 8.01 -4.17 3.50
CA GLU A 41 7.11 -4.69 4.51
C GLU A 41 7.24 -6.21 4.61
N TRP A 42 7.25 -6.72 5.84
CA TRP A 42 7.32 -8.14 6.13
C TRP A 42 5.97 -8.72 6.55
N ASN A 43 5.83 -10.04 6.40
CA ASN A 43 4.67 -10.82 6.85
C ASN A 43 4.37 -10.69 8.35
N ASN A 44 5.37 -10.32 9.16
CA ASN A 44 5.17 -10.07 10.59
C ASN A 44 4.59 -8.68 10.86
N GLY A 45 4.33 -7.87 9.83
CA GLY A 45 3.79 -6.53 9.94
C GLY A 45 4.81 -5.40 10.11
N THR A 46 6.10 -5.71 10.24
CA THR A 46 7.12 -4.68 10.29
C THR A 46 7.23 -4.02 8.92
N SER A 47 7.20 -2.69 8.88
CA SER A 47 7.33 -1.89 7.68
C SER A 47 8.26 -0.71 7.94
N PHE A 48 9.07 -0.37 6.94
CA PHE A 48 9.92 0.81 6.95
C PHE A 48 9.46 1.74 5.84
N PHE A 49 9.67 3.03 6.01
CA PHE A 49 9.46 4.05 4.99
C PHE A 49 10.68 4.96 5.02
N TYR A 50 11.49 4.95 3.97
CA TYR A 50 12.73 5.71 3.96
C TYR A 50 13.06 6.34 2.60
N ALA A 51 13.86 7.40 2.63
CA ALA A 51 14.47 8.01 1.45
C ALA A 51 15.98 7.71 1.44
N LEU A 52 16.52 7.28 0.29
CA LEU A 52 17.97 7.01 0.12
C LEU A 52 18.80 8.25 -0.22
N ASP A 53 18.21 9.45 -0.11
CA ASP A 53 18.91 10.71 -0.33
C ASP A 53 19.65 11.17 0.94
N SER A 54 20.30 12.33 0.86
CA SER A 54 21.10 12.88 1.97
C SER A 54 20.28 13.29 3.19
N SER A 55 18.94 13.21 3.16
CA SER A 55 18.12 13.50 4.33
C SER A 55 18.09 12.36 5.34
N GLU A 56 18.42 11.13 4.93
CA GLU A 56 18.41 9.94 5.78
C GLU A 56 17.08 9.78 6.55
N GLU A 57 15.97 10.13 5.90
CA GLU A 57 14.64 10.07 6.54
C GLU A 57 14.21 8.61 6.64
N CYS A 58 13.81 8.19 7.85
CA CYS A 58 13.21 6.88 8.07
C CYS A 58 12.06 6.92 9.09
N ARG A 59 10.99 6.19 8.79
CA ARG A 59 9.90 5.87 9.70
C ARG A 59 9.73 4.36 9.76
N VAL A 60 9.63 3.81 10.96
CA VAL A 60 9.31 2.41 11.19
C VAL A 60 7.87 2.31 11.68
N THR A 61 7.11 1.36 11.16
CA THR A 61 5.73 1.11 11.56
C THR A 61 5.50 -0.39 11.71
N GLN A 62 4.68 -0.74 12.69
CA GLN A 62 4.26 -2.12 12.92
C GLN A 62 2.76 -2.20 12.64
N PHE A 63 2.42 -2.99 11.64
CA PHE A 63 1.05 -3.32 11.30
C PHE A 63 0.67 -4.69 11.86
N ASP A 64 -0.61 -4.97 12.09
CA ASP A 64 -1.01 -6.28 12.63
C ASP A 64 -1.18 -7.36 11.55
N VAL A 65 -1.37 -6.98 10.28
CA VAL A 65 -1.71 -7.92 9.20
C VAL A 65 -0.51 -8.31 8.34
N GLY A 66 0.45 -7.39 8.17
CA GLY A 66 1.56 -7.53 7.25
C GLY A 66 1.12 -7.45 5.78
N ILE A 67 2.01 -7.90 4.90
CA ILE A 67 1.79 -7.80 3.45
C ILE A 67 0.49 -8.47 3.03
N VAL A 68 -0.12 -7.91 1.98
CA VAL A 68 -1.34 -8.42 1.34
C VAL A 68 -1.18 -9.92 1.08
N ARG A 69 -2.11 -10.75 1.56
CA ARG A 69 -2.07 -12.20 1.35
C ARG A 69 -2.59 -12.56 -0.04
N PRO A 70 -2.15 -13.66 -0.67
CA PRO A 70 -2.65 -14.05 -1.99
C PRO A 70 -4.17 -14.24 -2.06
N ASN A 71 -4.81 -14.63 -0.96
CA ASN A 71 -6.25 -14.80 -0.84
C ASN A 71 -6.99 -13.53 -0.34
N TRP A 72 -6.39 -12.35 -0.40
CA TRP A 72 -6.97 -11.11 0.16
C TRP A 72 -8.39 -10.80 -0.35
N ILE A 73 -8.75 -11.26 -1.56
CA ILE A 73 -10.07 -11.04 -2.15
C ILE A 73 -11.15 -12.00 -1.63
N GLU A 74 -10.79 -13.00 -0.81
CA GLU A 74 -11.74 -13.97 -0.26
C GLU A 74 -12.86 -13.28 0.53
N GLY A 75 -14.12 -13.62 0.25
CA GLY A 75 -15.28 -12.96 0.86
C GLY A 75 -15.65 -11.60 0.25
N ALA A 76 -14.99 -11.16 -0.83
CA ALA A 76 -15.46 -10.03 -1.62
C ALA A 76 -16.79 -10.34 -2.34
N LYS A 77 -17.63 -9.33 -2.47
CA LYS A 77 -18.90 -9.40 -3.20
C LYS A 77 -18.66 -9.13 -4.68
N TYR A 78 -19.02 -10.07 -5.54
CA TYR A 78 -19.03 -9.84 -6.97
C TYR A 78 -20.13 -8.84 -7.35
N VAL A 79 -19.78 -7.85 -8.16
CA VAL A 79 -20.68 -6.77 -8.57
C VAL A 79 -21.16 -6.97 -10.00
N GLY A 80 -20.27 -7.35 -10.92
CA GLY A 80 -20.59 -7.49 -12.34
C GLY A 80 -19.34 -7.36 -13.21
N GLN A 81 -19.53 -7.02 -14.48
CA GLN A 81 -18.45 -6.76 -15.41
C GLN A 81 -18.51 -5.35 -15.97
N GLU A 82 -17.35 -4.72 -16.12
CA GLU A 82 -17.21 -3.36 -16.61
C GLU A 82 -15.88 -3.19 -17.36
N TYR A 83 -15.83 -2.27 -18.32
CA TYR A 83 -14.56 -1.90 -18.96
C TYR A 83 -13.78 -0.92 -18.09
N MET A 84 -12.52 -1.24 -17.81
CA MET A 84 -11.57 -0.38 -17.08
C MET A 84 -10.22 -0.41 -17.79
N ASP A 85 -9.64 0.76 -18.08
CA ASP A 85 -8.34 0.93 -18.75
C ASP A 85 -8.14 0.06 -20.01
N GLY A 86 -9.23 -0.18 -20.76
CA GLY A 86 -9.24 -1.00 -21.97
C GLY A 86 -9.43 -2.50 -21.76
N PHE A 87 -9.63 -2.96 -20.52
CA PHE A 87 -9.88 -4.37 -20.17
C PHE A 87 -11.34 -4.57 -19.78
N LEU A 88 -11.96 -5.64 -20.26
CA LEU A 88 -13.20 -6.13 -19.67
C LEU A 88 -12.87 -6.78 -18.33
N CYS A 89 -13.35 -6.23 -17.23
CA CYS A 89 -12.99 -6.63 -15.88
C CYS A 89 -14.18 -7.24 -15.13
N ASN A 90 -13.89 -8.24 -14.30
CA ASN A 90 -14.72 -8.59 -13.15
C ASN A 90 -14.57 -7.48 -12.10
N VAL A 91 -15.70 -7.02 -11.55
CA VAL A 91 -15.73 -5.99 -10.51
C VAL A 91 -16.10 -6.64 -9.18
N TRP A 92 -15.28 -6.39 -8.17
CA TRP A 92 -15.45 -6.91 -6.81
C TRP A 92 -15.52 -5.76 -5.82
N ASN A 93 -16.43 -5.86 -4.86
CA ASN A 93 -16.46 -4.98 -3.69
C ASN A 93 -15.95 -5.76 -2.47
N LYS A 94 -14.90 -5.25 -1.84
CA LYS A 94 -14.34 -5.81 -0.60
C LYS A 94 -14.58 -4.83 0.55
N VAL A 95 -15.24 -5.34 1.59
CA VAL A 95 -15.55 -4.64 2.85
C VAL A 95 -16.17 -3.25 2.67
N ASP A 96 -16.95 -3.06 1.61
CA ASP A 96 -17.63 -1.80 1.24
C ASP A 96 -16.70 -0.59 1.08
N PHE A 97 -15.41 -0.86 0.89
CA PHE A 97 -14.35 0.12 0.91
C PHE A 97 -13.45 0.06 -0.31
N ILE A 98 -13.21 -1.14 -0.84
CA ILE A 98 -12.37 -1.35 -2.03
C ILE A 98 -13.23 -1.83 -3.17
N ILE A 99 -13.17 -1.14 -4.31
CA ILE A 99 -13.67 -1.64 -5.59
C ILE A 99 -12.46 -2.13 -6.40
N TYR A 100 -12.43 -3.42 -6.70
CA TYR A 100 -11.33 -4.08 -7.39
C TYR A 100 -11.75 -4.52 -8.80
N TYR A 101 -10.93 -4.14 -9.78
CA TYR A 101 -11.08 -4.52 -11.18
C TYR A 101 -10.03 -5.56 -11.55
N GLU A 102 -10.50 -6.74 -11.95
CA GLU A 102 -9.68 -7.87 -12.39
C GLU A 102 -10.00 -8.20 -13.84
N ASP A 103 -9.01 -8.25 -14.73
CA ASP A 103 -9.23 -8.66 -16.12
C ASP A 103 -9.89 -10.05 -16.19
N VAL A 104 -11.00 -10.15 -16.92
CA VAL A 104 -11.76 -11.40 -17.06
C VAL A 104 -10.90 -12.51 -17.65
N VAL A 105 -10.00 -12.17 -18.60
CA VAL A 105 -9.20 -13.15 -19.35
C VAL A 105 -7.98 -13.59 -18.56
N SER A 106 -7.09 -12.65 -18.22
CA SER A 106 -5.80 -12.98 -17.60
C SER A 106 -5.85 -13.10 -16.08
N LYS A 107 -6.96 -12.69 -15.44
CA LYS A 107 -7.09 -12.61 -13.98
C LYS A 107 -6.10 -11.66 -13.30
N ARG A 108 -5.49 -10.76 -14.08
CA ARG A 108 -4.56 -9.77 -13.54
C ARG A 108 -5.32 -8.60 -12.92
N PRO A 109 -4.75 -7.95 -11.88
CA PRO A 109 -5.28 -6.69 -11.38
C PRO A 109 -5.19 -5.60 -12.46
N VAL A 110 -6.26 -4.81 -12.58
CA VAL A 110 -6.35 -3.68 -13.52
C VAL A 110 -6.43 -2.36 -12.76
N ALA A 111 -7.29 -2.26 -11.75
CA ALA A 111 -7.39 -1.06 -10.93
C ALA A 111 -8.00 -1.34 -9.54
N TRP A 112 -7.73 -0.44 -8.61
CA TRP A 112 -8.39 -0.34 -7.31
C TRP A 112 -8.94 1.06 -7.10
N PHE A 113 -10.10 1.15 -6.48
CA PHE A 113 -10.67 2.40 -6.01
C PHE A 113 -11.01 2.27 -4.53
N PHE A 114 -10.57 3.27 -3.77
CA PHE A 114 -10.81 3.38 -2.34
C PHE A 114 -11.96 4.35 -2.11
N VAL A 115 -13.10 3.81 -1.69
CA VAL A 115 -14.37 4.55 -1.57
C VAL A 115 -14.23 5.68 -0.54
N GLU A 116 -13.63 5.41 0.62
CA GLU A 116 -13.27 6.48 1.55
C GLU A 116 -11.85 6.97 1.25
N GLY A 117 -11.67 8.29 1.19
CA GLY A 117 -10.40 8.92 0.82
C GLY A 117 -10.23 9.20 -0.68
N GLY A 118 -11.07 8.62 -1.54
CA GLY A 118 -11.17 8.99 -2.96
C GLY A 118 -9.93 8.69 -3.81
N GLY A 119 -9.05 7.81 -3.33
CA GLY A 119 -7.86 7.39 -4.05
C GLY A 119 -8.17 6.32 -5.09
N SER A 120 -7.43 6.33 -6.19
CA SER A 120 -7.42 5.24 -7.17
C SER A 120 -6.00 4.80 -7.48
N GLU A 121 -5.89 3.53 -7.85
CA GLU A 121 -4.64 2.92 -8.30
C GLU A 121 -4.91 2.21 -9.63
N HIS A 122 -4.18 2.61 -10.66
CA HIS A 122 -4.31 2.09 -12.02
C HIS A 122 -3.07 1.30 -12.40
N ILE A 123 -3.24 0.02 -12.75
CA ILE A 123 -2.12 -0.87 -13.06
C ILE A 123 -1.63 -0.63 -14.48
N MET A 124 -0.45 -0.05 -14.59
CA MET A 124 0.20 0.20 -15.87
C MET A 124 0.98 -1.02 -16.37
N THR A 125 1.58 -1.79 -15.45
CA THR A 125 2.39 -2.96 -15.82
C THR A 125 2.30 -4.04 -14.75
N PHE A 126 2.07 -5.29 -15.18
CA PHE A 126 1.99 -6.45 -14.32
C PHE A 126 2.81 -7.61 -14.90
N GLU A 127 3.87 -8.00 -14.19
CA GLU A 127 4.82 -9.02 -14.62
C GLU A 127 4.99 -10.04 -13.50
N VAL A 128 4.57 -11.28 -13.74
CA VAL A 128 4.73 -12.39 -12.80
C VAL A 128 6.13 -12.98 -12.96
N GLY A 129 6.80 -13.28 -11.84
CA GLY A 129 8.13 -13.89 -11.82
C GLY A 129 9.29 -12.91 -11.97
N LYS A 130 9.03 -11.61 -12.09
CA LYS A 130 10.07 -10.58 -12.04
C LYS A 130 10.61 -10.46 -10.61
N VAL A 131 11.93 -10.47 -10.47
CA VAL A 131 12.62 -10.43 -9.17
C VAL A 131 13.33 -9.09 -8.99
N LEU A 132 13.24 -8.54 -7.78
CA LEU A 132 14.00 -7.36 -7.38
C LEU A 132 15.38 -7.77 -6.87
N ASP A 133 16.40 -6.96 -7.19
CA ASP A 133 17.76 -7.21 -6.69
C ASP A 133 17.80 -7.29 -5.16
N GLN A 134 18.61 -8.20 -4.63
CA GLN A 134 18.66 -8.50 -3.21
C GLN A 134 19.00 -7.28 -2.35
N SER A 135 19.78 -6.33 -2.89
CA SER A 135 20.22 -5.14 -2.16
C SER A 135 19.08 -4.21 -1.76
N TYR A 136 17.93 -4.25 -2.45
CA TYR A 136 16.81 -3.36 -2.16
C TYR A 136 16.00 -3.79 -0.94
N TRP A 137 16.00 -5.08 -0.59
CA TRP A 137 15.12 -5.60 0.46
C TRP A 137 15.51 -5.19 1.89
N GLN A 138 16.69 -4.58 2.07
CA GLN A 138 17.18 -4.20 3.40
C GLN A 138 16.96 -2.71 3.66
N ALA A 139 16.40 -2.40 4.82
CA ALA A 139 16.35 -1.01 5.30
C ALA A 139 17.78 -0.51 5.62
N PRO A 140 18.08 0.76 5.36
CA PRO A 140 19.36 1.38 5.72
C PRO A 140 19.62 1.40 7.22
N VAL A 141 20.89 1.53 7.61
CA VAL A 141 21.31 1.50 9.03
C VAL A 141 20.65 2.61 9.88
N TYR A 142 20.46 3.80 9.32
CA TYR A 142 19.84 4.93 10.03
C TYR A 142 18.37 4.68 10.42
N CYS A 143 17.71 3.68 9.81
CA CYS A 143 16.37 3.26 10.24
C CYS A 143 16.33 2.57 11.61
N PHE A 144 17.49 2.16 12.14
CA PHE A 144 17.61 1.43 13.40
C PHE A 144 18.15 2.29 14.54
N ASP A 145 18.65 3.50 14.24
CA ASP A 145 19.35 4.36 15.21
C ASP A 145 18.39 5.03 16.22
N ASP A 146 17.08 5.12 15.93
CA ASP A 146 16.06 5.83 16.74
C ASP A 146 14.94 4.96 17.35
N ALA A 147 15.17 3.67 17.57
CA ALA A 147 14.21 2.81 18.29
C ALA A 147 13.88 3.31 19.73
N ALA A 148 14.67 4.24 20.29
CA ALA A 148 14.48 4.84 21.61
C ALA A 148 13.65 6.16 21.60
N GLU A 149 13.64 6.94 20.52
CA GLU A 149 12.95 8.24 20.47
C GLU A 149 11.54 8.17 19.88
N GLN A 150 11.25 7.19 19.00
CA GLN A 150 9.95 7.07 18.33
C GLN A 150 8.77 6.79 19.29
N LYS A 151 9.01 6.31 20.53
CA LYS A 151 7.97 6.16 21.57
C LYS A 151 7.45 7.50 22.11
N LYS A 152 8.18 8.61 21.95
CA LYS A 152 7.74 9.94 22.42
C LYS A 152 6.92 10.70 21.37
N ASN A 153 7.24 10.54 20.09
CA ASN A 153 6.64 11.34 19.02
C ASN A 153 5.28 10.78 18.52
N ALA A 154 5.01 9.49 18.74
CA ALA A 154 3.71 8.89 18.43
C ALA A 154 2.51 9.54 19.16
N ASN A 155 2.73 10.23 20.29
CA ASN A 155 1.69 10.97 21.00
C ASN A 155 1.49 12.41 20.49
N MET A 156 2.41 12.94 19.69
CA MET A 156 2.43 14.37 19.32
C MET A 156 2.09 14.59 17.83
N ASP A 157 2.32 13.61 16.95
CA ASP A 157 1.91 13.65 15.55
C ASP A 157 0.41 13.44 15.35
N ILE A 158 -0.28 12.81 16.31
CA ILE A 158 -1.75 12.64 16.28
C ILE A 158 -2.48 14.00 16.42
N LEU A 159 -1.81 15.04 16.91
CA LEU A 159 -2.45 16.32 17.26
C LEU A 159 -2.07 17.52 16.36
N ASN A 160 -1.03 17.45 15.52
CA ASN A 160 -0.49 18.70 14.94
C ASN A 160 0.03 18.72 13.49
N SER A 161 -0.05 17.65 12.69
CA SER A 161 0.39 17.74 11.29
C SER A 161 -0.75 17.46 10.31
N GLY A 162 -1.33 18.55 9.81
CA GLY A 162 -1.87 18.63 8.45
C GLY A 162 -0.78 18.46 7.40
N ALA A 163 -0.02 17.36 7.48
CA ALA A 163 0.90 16.88 6.46
C ALA A 163 0.09 15.93 5.58
N ALA A 164 -0.21 16.39 4.37
CA ALA A 164 -1.12 15.73 3.45
C ALA A 164 -0.70 14.27 3.19
N VAL A 165 -1.59 13.36 3.59
CA VAL A 165 -1.89 12.11 2.88
C VAL A 165 -0.63 11.32 2.51
N GLU A 166 0.10 10.82 3.50
CA GLU A 166 1.09 9.79 3.26
C GLU A 166 0.40 8.43 3.26
N THR A 167 0.32 7.83 2.08
CA THR A 167 -0.12 6.45 1.83
C THR A 167 -1.62 6.18 1.90
N GLY A 168 -2.45 7.07 1.34
CA GLY A 168 -3.92 6.91 1.33
C GLY A 168 -4.46 5.62 0.71
N ALA A 169 -3.67 4.86 -0.06
CA ALA A 169 -4.06 3.53 -0.57
C ALA A 169 -3.61 2.37 0.34
N TYR A 170 -2.46 2.53 0.98
CA TYR A 170 -1.88 1.52 1.85
C TYR A 170 -2.41 1.64 3.29
N GLU A 171 -2.47 2.83 3.91
CA GLU A 171 -3.20 3.04 5.17
C GLU A 171 -4.68 2.62 5.08
N SER A 172 -5.27 2.85 3.92
CA SER A 172 -6.63 2.43 3.55
C SER A 172 -6.76 0.90 3.52
N PHE A 173 -5.89 0.21 2.78
CA PHE A 173 -5.78 -1.24 2.80
C PHE A 173 -5.54 -1.78 4.23
N MET A 174 -4.69 -1.12 5.02
CA MET A 174 -4.39 -1.47 6.41
C MET A 174 -5.60 -1.26 7.33
N ARG A 175 -6.35 -0.16 7.22
CA ARG A 175 -7.61 0.06 7.95
C ARG A 175 -8.66 -0.99 7.62
N SER A 176 -8.75 -1.40 6.36
CA SER A 176 -9.67 -2.45 5.90
C SER A 176 -9.34 -3.83 6.49
N SER A 177 -8.05 -4.06 6.83
CA SER A 177 -7.56 -5.30 7.40
C SER A 177 -7.67 -5.36 8.95
N LEU A 178 -7.91 -4.22 9.60
CA LEU A 178 -7.84 -4.06 11.07
C LEU A 178 -9.05 -3.41 11.76
N GLY A 179 -10.10 -3.04 11.02
CA GLY A 179 -11.13 -2.14 11.54
C GLY A 179 -12.44 -2.74 12.06
N MET A 180 -12.61 -4.07 12.16
CA MET A 180 -13.88 -4.62 12.66
C MET A 180 -13.70 -5.49 13.91
N LYS A 181 -13.48 -4.83 15.05
CA LYS A 181 -14.04 -5.24 16.35
C LYS A 181 -14.05 -4.10 17.39
N LEU A 182 -15.27 -3.75 17.79
CA LEU A 182 -15.75 -3.02 19.00
C LEU A 182 -15.60 -1.48 18.98
N LYS A 183 -16.60 -0.65 19.34
CA LYS A 183 -17.87 -0.77 20.13
C LYS A 183 -18.69 0.53 19.86
N ALA A 184 -20.01 0.68 20.07
CA ALA A 184 -21.01 0.04 20.94
C ALA A 184 -22.40 0.20 20.26
N ALA A 185 -23.33 -0.75 20.28
CA ALA A 185 -24.21 -1.05 21.42
C ALA A 185 -24.76 0.21 22.12
N LEU A 186 -25.76 0.83 21.50
CA LEU A 186 -27.04 1.25 22.09
C LEU A 186 -28.03 1.56 20.96
#